data_AF-A0AA42KV85-F1
#
_entry.id   AF-A0AA42KV85-F1
#
_cell.length_a   1.000
_cell.length_b   1.000
_cell.length_c   1.000
_cell.angle_alpha   90.00
_cell.angle_beta   90.00
_cell.angle_gamma   90.00
#
_symmetry.space_group_name_H-M   'P 1'
#
loop_
_entity.id
_entity.type
_entity.pdbx_description
1 polymer ?
#
loop_
_entity_poly.entity_id
_entity_poly.type
_entity_poly.pdbx_seq_one_letter_code
_entity_poly.pdbx_strand_id
1 'polypeptide(L)'
;MTRHKDTEQPEIEAILEGLDKLPEGVGRLSLLTKLLLDDRHDRHEDVVFELGLLGDASAVPAIAKAVTIPFPSLLQWGNLTEFRRKCAYALARIGTAEARSVLEKMSRSLEPDLKESGEEGMKKWPLKY
;
A
#
# COMPACT_ATOMS: atom_id res chain seq x y z
N MET A 1 26.88 -17.21 -11.85
CA MET A 1 25.71 -18.10 -11.63
C MET A 1 24.47 -17.35 -12.05
N THR A 2 23.54 -18.09 -12.63
CA THR A 2 22.78 -17.71 -13.82
C THR A 2 21.56 -16.82 -13.52
N ARG A 3 21.31 -15.92 -14.48
CA ARG A 3 20.22 -14.93 -14.58
C ARG A 3 18.84 -15.60 -14.49
N HIS A 4 18.08 -15.33 -13.42
CA HIS A 4 16.66 -15.67 -13.29
C HIS A 4 15.74 -14.44 -13.49
N LYS A 5 16.22 -13.39 -14.16
CA LYS A 5 15.49 -12.12 -14.30
C LYS A 5 14.33 -12.15 -15.33
N ASP A 6 14.31 -13.13 -16.24
CA ASP A 6 13.42 -13.09 -17.41
C ASP A 6 12.06 -13.77 -17.21
N THR A 7 11.90 -14.64 -16.20
CA THR A 7 10.64 -15.40 -15.98
C THR A 7 9.63 -14.67 -15.11
N GLU A 8 10.08 -13.71 -14.29
CA GLU A 8 9.24 -13.11 -13.25
C GLU A 8 8.59 -11.77 -13.69
N GLN A 9 9.19 -11.05 -14.65
CA GLN A 9 8.65 -9.80 -15.21
C GLN A 9 7.31 -9.99 -15.97
N PRO A 10 7.09 -11.07 -16.73
CA PRO A 10 5.80 -11.39 -17.33
C PRO A 10 4.67 -11.59 -16.31
N GLU A 11 5.00 -11.98 -15.08
CA GLU A 11 4.01 -12.22 -14.02
C GLU A 11 3.38 -10.90 -13.53
N ILE A 12 4.18 -9.84 -13.44
CA ILE A 12 3.69 -8.51 -13.02
C ILE A 12 2.87 -7.86 -14.13
N GLU A 13 3.32 -7.95 -15.37
CA GLU A 13 2.55 -7.48 -16.52
C GLU A 13 1.19 -8.20 -16.60
N ALA A 14 1.17 -9.52 -16.39
CA ALA A 14 -0.08 -10.28 -16.32
C ALA A 14 -1.00 -9.86 -15.16
N ILE A 15 -0.44 -9.51 -13.99
CA ILE A 15 -1.21 -8.97 -12.86
C ILE A 15 -1.81 -7.61 -13.21
N LEU A 16 -1.01 -6.72 -13.81
CA LEU A 16 -1.44 -5.38 -14.22
C LEU A 16 -2.55 -5.46 -15.28
N GLU A 17 -2.37 -6.29 -16.31
CA GLU A 17 -3.41 -6.54 -17.31
C GLU A 17 -4.67 -7.17 -16.71
N GLY A 18 -4.51 -8.06 -15.73
CA GLY A 18 -5.63 -8.65 -15.01
C GLY A 18 -6.43 -7.62 -14.22
N LEU A 19 -5.76 -6.65 -13.60
CA LEU A 19 -6.41 -5.56 -12.85
C LEU A 19 -7.26 -4.68 -13.77
N ASP A 20 -6.81 -4.36 -14.99
CA ASP A 20 -7.60 -3.50 -15.89
C ASP A 20 -8.88 -4.19 -16.40
N LYS A 21 -8.95 -5.52 -16.31
CA LYS A 21 -10.06 -6.35 -16.82
C LYS A 21 -11.03 -6.83 -15.73
N LEU A 22 -10.69 -6.67 -14.45
CA LEU A 22 -11.48 -7.20 -13.33
C LEU A 22 -12.38 -6.13 -12.69
N PRO A 23 -13.71 -6.37 -12.59
CA PRO A 23 -14.59 -5.52 -11.78
C PRO A 23 -14.22 -5.60 -10.29
N GLU A 24 -14.78 -4.71 -9.48
CA GLU A 24 -14.60 -4.69 -8.03
C GLU A 24 -14.93 -6.07 -7.40
N GLY A 25 -14.11 -6.54 -6.44
CA GLY A 25 -14.33 -7.81 -5.75
C GLY A 25 -13.06 -8.49 -5.19
N VAL A 26 -13.23 -9.69 -4.63
CA VAL A 26 -12.17 -10.46 -3.92
C VAL A 26 -10.95 -10.76 -4.79
N GLY A 27 -11.15 -11.04 -6.09
CA GLY A 27 -10.06 -11.26 -7.04
C GLY A 27 -9.18 -10.02 -7.21
N ARG A 28 -9.81 -8.83 -7.28
CA ARG A 28 -9.12 -7.54 -7.39
C ARG A 28 -8.31 -7.22 -6.13
N LEU A 29 -8.93 -7.41 -4.96
CA LEU A 29 -8.27 -7.22 -3.65
C LEU A 29 -7.00 -8.06 -3.52
N SER A 30 -7.07 -9.35 -3.91
CA SER A 30 -5.94 -10.28 -3.84
C SER A 30 -4.78 -9.84 -4.73
N LEU A 31 -5.08 -9.40 -5.96
CA LEU A 31 -4.07 -8.89 -6.89
C LEU A 31 -3.44 -7.59 -6.41
N LEU A 32 -4.24 -6.63 -5.94
CA LEU A 32 -3.75 -5.36 -5.39
C LEU A 32 -2.85 -5.58 -4.16
N THR A 33 -3.21 -6.53 -3.29
CA THR A 33 -2.41 -6.88 -2.10
C THR A 33 -1.06 -7.48 -2.49
N LYS A 34 -1.03 -8.34 -3.52
CA LYS A 34 0.22 -8.90 -4.06
C LYS A 34 1.07 -7.80 -4.70
N LEU A 35 0.43 -6.96 -5.52
CA LEU A 35 1.09 -5.87 -6.23
C LEU A 35 1.68 -4.84 -5.26
N LEU A 36 0.97 -4.44 -4.20
CA LEU A 36 1.45 -3.46 -3.21
C LEU A 36 2.83 -3.80 -2.61
N LEU A 37 3.19 -5.09 -2.55
CA LEU A 37 4.42 -5.56 -1.94
C LEU A 37 5.51 -5.90 -2.97
N ASP A 38 5.25 -5.69 -4.25
CA ASP A 38 6.15 -6.02 -5.34
C ASP A 38 6.89 -4.76 -5.84
N ASP A 39 8.21 -4.77 -5.80
CA ASP A 39 9.01 -3.58 -6.10
C ASP A 39 9.30 -3.38 -7.61
N ARG A 40 8.77 -4.25 -8.47
CA ARG A 40 9.05 -4.27 -9.92
C ARG A 40 8.10 -3.38 -10.74
N HIS A 41 7.33 -2.53 -10.08
CA HIS A 41 6.47 -1.52 -10.71
C HIS A 41 6.51 -0.18 -9.95
N ASP A 42 5.83 0.83 -10.49
CA ASP A 42 5.75 2.19 -9.95
C ASP A 42 4.36 2.56 -9.40
N ARG A 43 3.35 1.72 -9.65
CA ARG A 43 1.94 1.95 -9.24
C ARG A 43 1.62 1.86 -7.73
N HIS A 44 2.59 1.90 -6.83
CA HIS A 44 2.38 1.71 -5.38
C HIS A 44 1.34 2.67 -4.78
N GLU A 45 1.39 3.94 -5.19
CA GLU A 45 0.46 4.97 -4.73
C GLU A 45 -0.98 4.74 -5.21
N ASP A 46 -1.16 4.28 -6.46
CA ASP A 46 -2.48 3.95 -7.01
C ASP A 46 -3.06 2.72 -6.33
N VAL A 47 -2.23 1.69 -6.15
CA VAL A 47 -2.62 0.43 -5.52
C VAL A 47 -3.10 0.66 -4.09
N VAL A 48 -2.36 1.43 -3.29
CA VAL A 48 -2.77 1.69 -1.90
C VAL A 48 -4.02 2.58 -1.81
N PHE A 49 -4.17 3.55 -2.73
CA PHE A 49 -5.37 4.36 -2.80
C PHE A 49 -6.60 3.49 -3.05
N GLU A 50 -6.50 2.57 -4.01
CA GLU A 50 -7.59 1.67 -4.37
C GLU A 50 -7.92 0.66 -3.25
N LEU A 51 -6.92 0.08 -2.59
CA LEU A 51 -7.15 -0.76 -1.40
C LEU A 51 -7.90 0.00 -0.31
N GLY A 52 -7.59 1.30 -0.14
CA GLY A 52 -8.33 2.18 0.76
C GLY A 52 -9.79 2.36 0.35
N LEU A 53 -10.08 2.51 -0.95
CA LEU A 53 -11.47 2.64 -1.46
C LEU A 53 -12.27 1.36 -1.27
N LEU A 54 -11.65 0.19 -1.51
CA LEU A 54 -12.27 -1.12 -1.24
C LEU A 54 -12.61 -1.29 0.24
N GLY A 55 -11.79 -0.73 1.14
CA GLY A 55 -12.08 -0.69 2.58
C GLY A 55 -12.03 -2.06 3.27
N ASP A 56 -11.53 -3.10 2.62
CA ASP A 56 -11.50 -4.46 3.15
C ASP A 56 -10.39 -4.62 4.20
N ALA A 57 -10.76 -5.12 5.38
CA ALA A 57 -9.85 -5.31 6.51
C ALA A 57 -8.69 -6.28 6.20
N SER A 58 -8.85 -7.19 5.26
CA SER A 58 -7.80 -8.14 4.87
C SER A 58 -6.61 -7.49 4.15
N ALA A 59 -6.74 -6.25 3.68
CA ALA A 59 -5.63 -5.47 3.12
C ALA A 59 -4.66 -4.93 4.18
N VAL A 60 -5.10 -4.80 5.45
CA VAL A 60 -4.33 -4.14 6.52
C VAL A 60 -2.93 -4.72 6.70
N PRO A 61 -2.70 -6.06 6.72
CA PRO A 61 -1.36 -6.62 6.89
C PRO A 61 -0.40 -6.23 5.76
N ALA A 62 -0.88 -6.14 4.51
CA ALA A 62 -0.03 -5.74 3.39
C ALA A 62 0.29 -4.25 3.44
N ILE A 63 -0.67 -3.39 3.77
CA ILE A 63 -0.42 -1.95 3.95
C ILE A 63 0.56 -1.72 5.10
N ALA A 64 0.40 -2.45 6.22
CA ALA A 64 1.31 -2.37 7.36
C ALA A 64 2.75 -2.79 7.02
N LYS A 65 2.93 -3.75 6.12
CA LYS A 65 4.26 -4.12 5.62
C LYS A 65 4.79 -3.05 4.67
N ALA A 66 3.96 -2.57 3.74
CA ALA A 66 4.36 -1.64 2.70
C ALA A 66 4.87 -0.29 3.25
N VAL A 67 4.29 0.24 4.33
CA VAL A 67 4.76 1.51 4.96
C VAL A 67 6.22 1.48 5.43
N THR A 68 6.78 0.29 5.65
CA THR A 68 8.16 0.08 6.08
C THR A 68 9.13 -0.19 4.93
N ILE A 69 8.65 -0.38 3.70
CA ILE A 69 9.49 -0.73 2.56
C ILE A 69 9.86 0.55 1.79
N PRO A 70 11.16 0.89 1.69
CA PRO A 70 11.60 2.00 0.86
C PRO A 70 11.73 1.54 -0.59
N PHE A 71 10.60 1.38 -1.30
CA PHE A 71 10.58 0.88 -2.68
C PHE A 71 11.51 1.70 -3.59
N PRO A 72 12.35 1.06 -4.44
CA PRO A 72 13.34 1.76 -5.26
C PRO A 72 12.75 2.86 -6.15
N SER A 73 11.58 2.62 -6.74
CA SER A 73 10.89 3.62 -7.57
C SER A 73 10.48 4.84 -6.75
N LEU A 74 9.94 4.66 -5.54
CA LEU A 74 9.56 5.77 -4.66
C LEU A 74 10.77 6.56 -4.16
N LEU A 75 11.90 5.89 -3.90
CA LEU A 75 13.15 6.56 -3.55
C LEU A 75 13.71 7.39 -4.72
N GLN A 76 13.70 6.81 -5.92
CA GLN A 76 14.21 7.46 -7.14
C GLN A 76 13.47 8.76 -7.43
N TRP A 77 12.15 8.77 -7.24
CA TRP A 77 11.30 9.93 -7.54
C TRP A 77 11.02 10.84 -6.33
N GLY A 78 11.50 10.47 -5.13
CA GLY A 78 11.28 11.26 -3.91
C GLY A 78 9.86 11.18 -3.34
N ASN A 79 9.11 10.13 -3.68
CA ASN A 79 7.68 9.99 -3.35
C ASN A 79 7.40 9.14 -2.10
N LEU A 80 8.43 8.62 -1.41
CA LEU A 80 8.23 7.73 -0.27
C LEU A 80 7.34 8.32 0.83
N THR A 81 7.50 9.62 1.13
CA THR A 81 6.67 10.33 2.10
C THR A 81 5.21 10.41 1.67
N GLU A 82 4.94 10.76 0.41
CA GLU A 82 3.57 10.83 -0.12
C GLU A 82 2.90 9.45 -0.11
N PHE A 83 3.64 8.40 -0.48
CA PHE A 83 3.17 7.04 -0.39
C PHE A 83 2.80 6.64 1.04
N ARG A 84 3.67 6.92 2.03
CA ARG A 84 3.39 6.66 3.46
C ARG A 84 2.15 7.41 3.95
N ARG A 85 1.94 8.66 3.49
CA ARG A 85 0.71 9.41 3.77
C ARG A 85 -0.52 8.74 3.16
N LYS A 86 -0.45 8.29 1.90
CA LYS A 86 -1.54 7.54 1.25
C LYS A 86 -1.87 6.23 1.96
N CYS A 87 -0.87 5.50 2.44
CA CYS A 87 -1.09 4.33 3.30
C CYS A 87 -1.86 4.70 4.58
N ALA A 88 -1.49 5.80 5.24
CA ALA A 88 -2.18 6.26 6.44
C ALA A 88 -3.66 6.60 6.16
N TYR A 89 -3.95 7.24 5.04
CA TYR A 89 -5.33 7.51 4.61
C TYR A 89 -6.11 6.23 4.29
N ALA A 90 -5.48 5.26 3.62
CA ALA A 90 -6.11 3.96 3.35
C ALA A 90 -6.46 3.23 4.66
N LEU A 91 -5.55 3.18 5.63
CA LEU A 91 -5.80 2.62 6.96
C LEU A 91 -6.91 3.37 7.72
N ALA A 92 -6.91 4.71 7.64
CA ALA A 92 -7.95 5.54 8.24
C ALA A 92 -9.33 5.22 7.64
N ARG A 93 -9.41 5.02 6.32
CA ARG A 93 -10.64 4.68 5.59
C ARG A 93 -11.12 3.25 5.86
N ILE A 94 -10.21 2.27 5.94
CA ILE A 94 -10.53 0.89 6.34
C ILE A 94 -11.15 0.88 7.76
N GLY A 95 -10.63 1.71 8.67
CA GLY A 95 -11.35 2.06 9.90
C GLY A 95 -11.45 0.96 10.96
N THR A 96 -10.76 -0.18 10.79
CA THR A 96 -10.74 -1.25 11.81
C THR A 96 -9.78 -0.94 12.96
N ALA A 97 -9.90 -1.72 14.05
CA ALA A 97 -8.99 -1.61 15.19
C ALA A 97 -7.56 -2.02 14.81
N GLU A 98 -7.40 -3.00 13.92
CA GLU A 98 -6.11 -3.41 13.37
C GLU A 98 -5.49 -2.28 12.55
N ALA A 99 -6.26 -1.63 11.69
CA ALA A 99 -5.79 -0.48 10.91
C ALA A 99 -5.36 0.68 11.82
N ARG A 100 -6.11 0.95 12.90
CA ARG A 100 -5.73 1.91 13.92
C ARG A 100 -4.41 1.54 14.60
N SER A 101 -4.21 0.27 14.94
CA SER A 101 -2.96 -0.18 15.56
C SER A 101 -1.74 0.09 14.67
N VAL A 102 -1.91 -0.03 13.35
CA VAL A 102 -0.85 0.33 12.39
C VAL A 102 -0.58 1.84 12.41
N LEU A 103 -1.61 2.68 12.38
CA LEU A 103 -1.48 4.14 12.49
C LEU A 103 -0.81 4.59 13.81
N GLU A 104 -1.14 3.93 14.93
CA GLU A 104 -0.50 4.16 16.23
C GLU A 104 0.98 3.78 16.22
N LYS A 105 1.36 2.71 15.50
CA LYS A 105 2.78 2.36 15.32
C LYS A 105 3.50 3.38 14.45
N MET A 106 2.88 3.82 13.34
CA MET A 106 3.43 4.85 12.47
C MET A 106 3.69 6.15 13.24
N SER A 107 2.71 6.64 14.01
CA SER A 107 2.83 7.89 14.81
C SER A 107 3.85 7.83 15.96
N ARG A 108 4.40 6.66 16.26
CA ARG A 108 5.50 6.47 17.23
C ARG A 108 6.85 6.23 16.57
N SER A 109 6.91 6.27 15.23
CA SER A 109 8.15 6.08 14.49
C SER A 109 9.18 7.16 14.81
N LEU A 110 10.46 6.80 14.72
CA LEU A 110 11.58 7.73 14.76
C LEU A 110 11.83 8.39 13.39
N GLU A 111 11.27 7.83 12.31
CA GLU A 111 11.29 8.43 10.98
C GLU A 111 10.24 9.56 10.92
N PRO A 112 10.65 10.83 10.73
CA PRO A 112 9.74 11.98 10.85
C PRO A 112 8.55 11.93 9.89
N ASP A 113 8.79 11.50 8.64
CA ASP A 113 7.77 11.42 7.60
C ASP A 113 6.74 10.30 7.85
N LEU A 114 7.20 9.14 8.35
CA LEU A 114 6.33 8.05 8.76
C LEU A 114 5.50 8.43 10.00
N LYS A 115 6.13 9.13 10.95
CA LYS A 115 5.47 9.66 12.14
C LYS A 115 4.36 10.64 11.78
N GLU A 116 4.66 11.65 10.99
CA GLU A 116 3.69 12.66 10.55
C GLU A 116 2.52 12.02 9.81
N SER A 117 2.81 11.11 8.88
CA SER A 117 1.78 10.34 8.16
C SER A 117 0.87 9.56 9.11
N GLY A 118 1.45 8.88 10.10
CA GLY A 118 0.70 8.15 11.12
C GLY A 118 -0.18 9.04 11.98
N GLU A 119 0.34 10.19 12.44
CA GLU A 119 -0.43 11.18 13.21
C GLU A 119 -1.58 11.77 12.39
N GLU A 120 -1.35 12.06 11.11
CA GLU A 120 -2.39 12.53 10.19
C GLU A 120 -3.48 11.48 10.00
N GLY A 121 -3.11 10.23 9.72
CA GLY A 121 -4.06 9.12 9.61
C GLY A 121 -4.88 8.91 10.88
N MET A 122 -4.25 9.01 12.07
CA MET A 122 -4.95 8.94 13.35
C MET A 122 -6.00 10.04 13.52
N LYS A 123 -5.70 11.29 13.12
CA LYS A 123 -6.68 12.40 13.16
C LYS A 123 -7.88 12.17 12.24
N LYS A 124 -7.68 11.40 11.17
CA LYS A 124 -8.71 11.05 10.20
C LYS A 124 -9.46 9.77 10.56
N TRP A 125 -8.94 8.94 11.47
CA TRP A 125 -9.50 7.62 11.76
C TRP A 125 -10.72 7.68 12.72
N PRO A 126 -11.81 6.94 12.44
CA PRO A 126 -12.11 6.32 11.15
C PRO A 126 -12.55 7.39 10.13
N LEU A 127 -12.01 7.33 8.92
CA LEU A 127 -12.36 8.26 7.85
C LEU A 127 -13.62 7.76 7.17
N LYS A 128 -14.77 8.16 7.73
CA LYS A 128 -16.09 7.90 7.16
C LYS A 128 -16.39 8.96 6.09
N TYR A 129 -16.95 8.53 4.97
CA TYR A 129 -17.37 9.38 3.85
C TYR A 129 -18.30 10.50 4.29
#